data_AF-A0A2D5ET28-F1
#
_entry.id   AF-A0A2D5ET28-F1
#
_cell.length_a   1.000
_cell.length_b   1.000
_cell.length_c   1.000
_cell.angle_alpha   90.00
_cell.angle_beta   90.00
_cell.angle_gamma   90.00
#
_symmetry.space_group_name_H-M   'P 1'
#
loop_
_entity.id
_entity.type
_entity.pdbx_description
1 polymer ?
#
loop_
_entity_poly.entity_id
_entity_poly.type
_entity_poly.pdbx_seq_one_letter_code
_entity_poly.pdbx_strand_id
1 'polypeptide(L)'
;MSLLDRARALAASHRKAMLPCPCCAASVRGENLASHLKKTHRDQAPPTRWEGSDGAIATPIGVGLALAFAGAGASAALGLGDTPVLAAAVLAAALLLLLSAALLGALPATLTLEDGALTLRYAFGLLRRTIPLEAPPELGARRDRRSNVHIGGYAAEDVKVGVYLRVAGGGRALVVGAKKGTGARGHWEGFTQGGPRRFWDVVVPREALVAIEWALHERGLLQPRA
;
A
#
# COMPACT_ATOMS: atom_id res chain seq x y z
N MET A 1 -13.64 24.05 -2.30
CA MET A 1 -13.84 23.63 -0.90
C MET A 1 -12.67 22.74 -0.50
N SER A 2 -12.03 22.98 0.64
CA SER A 2 -10.88 22.17 1.07
C SER A 2 -11.34 20.80 1.61
N LEU A 3 -10.43 19.83 1.70
CA LEU A 3 -10.71 18.54 2.34
C LEU A 3 -11.11 18.72 3.81
N LEU A 4 -10.54 19.69 4.53
CA LEU A 4 -10.92 19.97 5.91
C LEU A 4 -12.35 20.51 6.02
N ASP A 5 -12.78 21.37 5.09
CA ASP A 5 -14.15 21.89 5.06
C ASP A 5 -15.15 20.77 4.78
N ARG A 6 -14.84 19.89 3.83
CA ARG A 6 -15.63 18.68 3.56
C ARG A 6 -15.70 17.77 4.78
N ALA A 7 -14.58 17.55 5.46
CA ALA A 7 -14.54 16.72 6.65
C ALA A 7 -15.39 17.29 7.79
N ARG A 8 -15.35 18.62 7.99
CA ARG A 8 -16.21 19.29 8.97
C ARG A 8 -17.69 19.21 8.58
N ALA A 9 -18.03 19.41 7.31
CA ALA A 9 -19.40 19.30 6.82
C ALA A 9 -19.96 17.88 7.04
N LEU A 10 -19.18 16.85 6.70
CA LEU A 10 -19.55 15.45 6.93
C LEU A 10 -19.72 15.13 8.42
N ALA A 11 -18.81 15.61 9.25
CA ALA A 11 -18.89 15.45 10.70
C ALA A 11 -20.14 16.12 11.30
N ALA A 12 -20.58 17.25 10.73
CA ALA A 12 -21.79 17.94 11.15
C ALA A 12 -23.06 17.14 10.80
N SER A 13 -23.10 16.47 9.63
CA SER A 13 -24.23 15.61 9.25
C SER A 13 -24.23 14.24 9.94
N HIS A 14 -23.06 13.73 10.34
CA HIS A 14 -22.89 12.42 10.98
C HIS A 14 -22.25 12.54 12.38
N ARG A 15 -22.89 13.30 13.28
CA ARG A 15 -22.30 13.63 14.59
C ARG A 15 -21.91 12.44 15.46
N LYS A 16 -22.68 11.35 15.41
CA LYS A 16 -22.45 10.13 16.22
C LYS A 16 -21.52 9.12 15.55
N ALA A 17 -21.32 9.21 14.24
CA ALA A 17 -20.48 8.30 13.48
C ALA A 17 -19.01 8.46 13.88
N MET A 18 -18.25 7.36 13.80
CA MET A 18 -16.81 7.41 13.90
C MET A 18 -16.23 7.76 12.52
N LEU A 19 -15.45 8.83 12.45
CA LEU A 19 -14.79 9.29 11.23
C LEU A 19 -13.27 9.27 11.41
N PRO A 20 -12.50 8.93 10.37
CA PRO A 20 -11.05 9.00 10.43
C PRO A 20 -10.60 10.45 10.20
N CYS A 21 -9.76 10.96 11.08
CA CYS A 21 -9.13 12.26 10.92
C CYS A 21 -8.25 12.25 9.65
N PRO A 22 -8.46 13.17 8.69
CA PRO A 22 -7.71 13.19 7.43
C PRO A 22 -6.22 13.49 7.61
N CYS A 23 -5.81 14.04 8.76
CA CYS A 23 -4.42 14.45 9.02
C CYS A 23 -3.58 13.35 9.71
N CYS A 24 -4.15 12.64 10.68
CA CYS A 24 -3.41 11.67 11.50
C CYS A 24 -4.00 10.27 11.55
N ALA A 25 -5.08 10.03 10.79
CA ALA A 25 -5.82 8.76 10.78
C ALA A 25 -6.37 8.33 12.15
N ALA A 26 -6.49 9.25 13.11
CA ALA A 26 -7.16 8.97 14.38
C ALA A 26 -8.66 8.78 14.16
N SER A 27 -9.24 7.78 14.80
CA SER A 27 -10.70 7.55 14.79
C SER A 27 -11.35 8.50 15.80
N VAL A 28 -12.20 9.41 15.34
CA VAL A 28 -12.84 10.45 16.17
C VAL A 28 -14.34 10.48 15.88
N ARG A 29 -15.19 10.67 16.89
CA ARG A 29 -16.62 10.91 16.66
C ARG A 29 -16.82 12.20 15.86
N GLY A 30 -17.78 12.22 14.94
CA GLY A 30 -18.08 13.39 14.10
C GLY A 30 -18.20 14.68 14.91
N GLU A 31 -18.94 14.68 16.02
CA GLU A 31 -19.10 15.84 16.90
C GLU A 31 -17.80 16.41 17.47
N ASN A 32 -16.74 15.59 17.58
CA ASN A 32 -15.44 15.97 18.12
C ASN A 32 -14.40 16.25 17.03
N LEU A 33 -14.70 15.98 15.76
CA LEU A 33 -13.71 16.09 14.68
C LEU A 33 -13.23 17.54 14.49
N ALA A 34 -14.14 18.50 14.50
CA ALA A 34 -13.78 19.91 14.31
C ALA A 34 -12.86 20.42 15.43
N SER A 35 -13.15 20.07 16.69
CA SER A 35 -12.30 20.46 17.82
C SER A 35 -10.95 19.75 17.79
N HIS A 36 -10.91 18.49 17.35
CA HIS A 36 -9.68 17.73 17.15
C HIS A 36 -8.79 18.36 16.07
N LEU A 37 -9.34 18.74 14.90
CA LEU A 37 -8.60 19.40 13.82
C LEU A 37 -7.97 20.73 14.29
N LYS A 38 -8.76 21.55 14.98
CA LYS A 38 -8.28 22.83 15.51
C LYS A 38 -7.19 22.67 16.57
N LYS A 39 -7.36 21.76 17.53
CA LYS A 39 -6.44 21.57 18.66
C LYS A 39 -5.15 20.83 18.26
N THR A 40 -5.29 19.72 17.53
CA THR A 40 -4.17 18.80 17.22
C THR A 40 -3.40 19.24 15.98
N HIS A 41 -4.10 19.79 14.98
CA HIS A 41 -3.52 20.08 13.67
C HIS A 41 -3.48 21.57 13.33
N ARG A 42 -4.05 22.44 14.17
CA ARG A 42 -4.18 23.89 13.89
C ARG A 42 -4.75 24.16 12.50
N ASP A 43 -5.68 23.29 12.07
CA ASP A 43 -6.30 23.33 10.75
C ASP A 43 -5.32 23.25 9.56
N GLN A 44 -4.14 22.64 9.76
CA GLN A 44 -3.19 22.35 8.69
C GLN A 44 -3.79 21.34 7.70
N ALA A 45 -3.67 21.65 6.40
CA ALA A 45 -4.11 20.75 5.35
C ALA A 45 -3.34 19.42 5.40
N PRO A 46 -4.03 18.28 5.21
CA PRO A 46 -3.35 16.99 5.14
C PRO A 46 -2.44 16.93 3.90
N PRO A 47 -1.35 16.15 3.95
CA PRO A 47 -0.49 15.95 2.79
C PRO A 47 -1.26 15.26 1.65
N THR A 48 -0.85 15.51 0.42
CA THR A 48 -1.31 14.80 -0.79
C THR A 48 -0.24 13.88 -1.38
N ARG A 49 0.94 13.86 -0.76
CA ARG A 49 2.11 13.08 -1.17
C ARG A 49 2.65 12.31 0.02
N TRP A 50 2.96 11.03 -0.18
CA TRP A 50 3.52 10.15 0.83
C TRP A 50 4.68 9.35 0.26
N GLU A 51 5.70 9.17 1.08
CA GLU A 51 6.78 8.22 0.82
C GLU A 51 6.41 6.85 1.36
N GLY A 52 6.85 5.82 0.65
CA GLY A 52 6.57 4.43 0.98
C GLY A 52 7.65 3.51 0.43
N SER A 53 7.48 2.22 0.66
CA SER A 53 8.38 1.20 0.12
C SER A 53 7.76 0.53 -1.11
N ASP A 54 8.56 0.41 -2.18
CA ASP A 54 8.19 -0.25 -3.43
C ASP A 54 8.16 -1.77 -3.26
N GLY A 55 6.98 -2.37 -3.40
CA GLY A 55 6.80 -3.82 -3.45
C GLY A 55 6.55 -4.36 -4.85
N ALA A 56 6.27 -3.49 -5.83
CA ALA A 56 5.89 -3.87 -7.19
C ALA A 56 7.06 -4.50 -7.96
N ILE A 57 8.30 -4.12 -7.62
CA ILE A 57 9.50 -4.61 -8.30
C ILE A 57 10.06 -5.93 -7.76
N ALA A 58 9.59 -6.41 -6.61
CA ALA A 58 10.09 -7.67 -6.04
C ALA A 58 9.84 -8.87 -6.99
N THR A 59 8.65 -8.96 -7.57
CA THR A 59 8.29 -10.02 -8.52
C THR A 59 9.15 -10.02 -9.79
N PRO A 60 9.27 -8.92 -10.56
CA PRO A 60 10.09 -8.93 -11.77
C PRO A 60 11.58 -9.16 -11.48
N ILE A 61 12.11 -8.66 -10.35
CA ILE A 61 13.49 -8.95 -9.95
C ILE A 61 13.67 -10.46 -9.69
N GLY A 62 12.72 -11.09 -8.98
CA GLY A 62 12.75 -12.54 -8.74
C GLY A 62 12.71 -13.37 -10.02
N VAL A 63 11.92 -12.95 -11.02
CA VAL A 63 11.91 -13.59 -12.34
C VAL A 63 13.25 -13.43 -13.05
N GLY A 64 13.82 -12.22 -13.04
CA GLY A 64 15.15 -11.97 -13.61
C GLY A 64 16.23 -12.84 -12.96
N LEU A 65 16.15 -13.03 -11.65
CA LEU A 65 17.08 -13.89 -10.91
C LEU A 65 16.97 -15.36 -11.35
N ALA A 66 15.75 -15.88 -11.50
CA ALA A 66 15.52 -17.23 -11.98
C ALA A 66 16.07 -17.43 -13.41
N LEU A 67 15.88 -16.44 -14.28
CA LEU A 67 16.43 -16.46 -15.64
C LEU A 67 17.96 -16.42 -15.66
N ALA A 68 18.59 -15.61 -14.81
CA ALA A 68 20.04 -15.55 -14.69
C ALA A 68 20.63 -16.90 -14.30
N PHE A 69 20.05 -17.59 -13.31
CA PHE A 69 20.48 -18.93 -12.92
C PHE A 69 20.25 -19.97 -14.02
N ALA A 70 19.09 -19.93 -14.70
CA ALA A 70 18.81 -20.83 -15.80
C ALA A 70 19.80 -20.65 -16.97
N GLY A 71 20.11 -19.39 -17.32
CA GLY A 71 21.11 -19.06 -18.35
C GLY A 71 22.51 -19.51 -17.98
N ALA A 72 22.92 -19.35 -16.71
CA ALA A 72 24.20 -19.86 -16.21
C ALA A 72 24.29 -21.38 -16.33
N GLY A 73 23.26 -22.10 -15.88
CA GLY A 73 23.19 -23.56 -15.96
C GLY A 73 23.21 -24.08 -17.40
N ALA A 74 22.47 -23.44 -18.30
CA ALA A 74 22.49 -23.78 -19.72
C ALA A 74 23.86 -23.52 -20.36
N SER A 75 24.51 -22.40 -20.04
CA SER A 75 25.83 -22.06 -20.57
C SER A 75 26.90 -23.06 -20.11
N ALA A 76 26.85 -23.49 -18.85
CA ALA A 76 27.72 -24.52 -18.31
C ALA A 76 27.46 -25.88 -18.98
N ALA A 77 26.19 -26.28 -19.15
CA ALA A 77 25.83 -27.55 -19.79
C ALA A 77 26.23 -27.61 -21.28
N LEU A 78 26.20 -26.48 -21.97
CA LEU A 78 26.58 -26.36 -23.39
C LEU A 78 28.08 -26.10 -23.60
N GLY A 79 28.88 -25.97 -22.53
CA GLY A 79 30.31 -25.75 -22.63
C GLY A 79 30.70 -24.42 -23.29
N LEU A 80 29.88 -23.37 -23.14
CA LEU A 80 30.07 -22.07 -23.80
C LEU A 80 31.21 -21.21 -23.19
N GLY A 81 32.08 -21.81 -22.38
CA GLY A 81 33.16 -21.15 -21.65
C GLY A 81 32.72 -20.46 -20.35
N ASP A 82 33.70 -19.94 -19.61
CA ASP A 82 33.48 -19.40 -18.26
C ASP A 82 32.89 -17.99 -18.25
N THR A 83 33.14 -17.19 -19.30
CA THR A 83 32.66 -15.80 -19.42
C THR A 83 31.14 -15.65 -19.27
N PRO A 84 30.28 -16.41 -19.96
CA PRO A 84 28.82 -16.30 -19.79
C PRO A 84 28.35 -16.72 -18.40
N VAL A 85 29.04 -17.69 -17.77
CA VAL A 85 28.74 -18.14 -16.41
C VAL A 85 29.07 -17.04 -15.40
N LEU A 86 30.25 -16.42 -15.53
CA LEU A 86 30.65 -15.28 -14.69
C LEU A 86 29.71 -14.08 -14.86
N ALA A 87 29.34 -13.74 -16.10
CA ALA A 87 28.40 -12.65 -16.38
C ALA A 87 27.03 -12.90 -15.74
N ALA A 88 26.51 -14.13 -15.83
CA ALA A 88 25.26 -14.52 -15.19
C ALA A 88 25.36 -14.50 -13.65
N ALA A 89 26.49 -14.90 -13.08
CA ALA A 89 26.72 -14.83 -11.63
C ALA A 89 26.74 -13.38 -11.10
N VAL A 90 27.41 -12.46 -11.81
CA VAL A 90 27.42 -11.03 -11.45
C VAL A 90 26.01 -10.44 -11.52
N LEU A 91 25.26 -10.75 -12.59
CA LEU A 91 23.87 -10.31 -12.73
C LEU A 91 22.98 -10.87 -11.60
N ALA A 92 23.11 -12.15 -11.28
CA ALA A 92 22.36 -12.78 -10.20
C ALA A 92 22.67 -12.13 -8.84
N ALA A 93 23.94 -11.82 -8.55
CA ALA A 93 24.34 -11.12 -7.34
C ALA A 93 23.71 -9.72 -7.25
N ALA A 94 23.69 -8.96 -8.35
CA ALA A 94 23.06 -7.64 -8.40
C ALA A 94 21.54 -7.73 -8.19
N LEU A 95 20.88 -8.69 -8.83
CA LEU A 95 19.43 -8.92 -8.68
C LEU A 95 19.07 -9.38 -7.27
N LEU A 96 19.88 -10.22 -6.64
CA LEU A 96 19.70 -10.62 -5.24
C LEU A 96 19.77 -9.41 -4.31
N LEU A 97 20.76 -8.53 -4.49
CA LEU A 97 20.89 -7.30 -3.70
C LEU A 97 19.64 -6.41 -3.83
N LEU A 98 19.15 -6.22 -5.06
CA LEU A 98 17.92 -5.46 -5.33
C LEU A 98 16.68 -6.14 -4.73
N LEU A 99 16.58 -7.47 -4.83
CA LEU A 99 15.47 -8.22 -4.25
C LEU A 99 15.45 -8.11 -2.73
N SER A 100 16.62 -8.24 -2.09
CA SER A 100 16.77 -8.05 -0.64
C SER A 100 16.35 -6.65 -0.22
N ALA A 101 16.78 -5.62 -0.96
CA ALA A 101 16.36 -4.24 -0.71
C ALA A 101 14.83 -4.07 -0.84
N ALA A 102 14.21 -4.68 -1.86
CA ALA A 102 12.76 -4.64 -2.06
C ALA A 102 12.01 -5.32 -0.91
N LEU A 103 12.44 -6.51 -0.50
CA LEU A 103 11.83 -7.29 0.57
C LEU A 103 11.97 -6.63 1.95
N LEU A 104 13.10 -5.93 2.18
CA LEU A 104 13.32 -5.12 3.38
C LEU A 104 12.57 -3.77 3.34
N GLY A 105 11.95 -3.42 2.21
CA GLY A 105 11.26 -2.16 2.01
C GLY A 105 12.20 -0.95 1.94
N ALA A 106 13.46 -1.16 1.56
CA ALA A 106 14.46 -0.11 1.41
C ALA A 106 14.33 0.66 0.08
N LEU A 107 13.50 0.18 -0.84
CA LEU A 107 13.31 0.79 -2.15
C LEU A 107 12.24 1.88 -2.07
N PRO A 108 12.59 3.15 -2.36
CA PRO A 108 11.65 4.25 -2.20
C PRO A 108 10.58 4.24 -3.28
N ALA A 109 9.36 4.49 -2.87
CA ALA A 109 8.21 4.78 -3.71
C ALA A 109 7.53 6.06 -3.23
N THR A 110 6.89 6.77 -4.14
CA THR A 110 6.07 7.94 -3.81
C THR A 110 4.65 7.71 -4.29
N LEU A 111 3.69 7.84 -3.38
CA LEU A 111 2.28 7.87 -3.70
C LEU A 111 1.78 9.32 -3.65
N THR A 112 1.07 9.75 -4.67
CA THR A 112 0.48 11.10 -4.77
C THR A 112 -1.00 10.98 -5.10
N LEU A 113 -1.82 11.80 -4.47
CA LEU A 113 -3.26 11.88 -4.69
C LEU A 113 -3.59 13.27 -5.23
N GLU A 114 -3.93 13.34 -6.52
CA GLU A 114 -4.21 14.59 -7.25
C GLU A 114 -5.42 14.38 -8.14
N ASP A 115 -6.34 15.35 -8.17
CA ASP A 115 -7.50 15.39 -9.07
C ASP A 115 -8.36 14.10 -9.07
N GLY A 116 -8.40 13.41 -7.93
CA GLY A 116 -9.09 12.14 -7.75
C GLY A 116 -8.51 10.99 -8.58
N ALA A 117 -7.20 11.05 -8.83
CA ALA A 117 -6.39 9.93 -9.30
C ALA A 117 -5.24 9.67 -8.33
N LEU A 118 -4.86 8.40 -8.22
CA LEU A 118 -3.67 7.96 -7.49
C LEU A 118 -2.52 7.78 -8.45
N THR A 119 -1.44 8.52 -8.23
CA THR A 119 -0.17 8.36 -8.94
C THR A 119 0.85 7.68 -8.04
N LEU A 120 1.30 6.49 -8.43
CA LEU A 120 2.46 5.82 -7.85
C LEU A 120 3.69 6.07 -8.73
N ARG A 121 4.76 6.61 -8.16
CA ARG A 121 6.11 6.58 -8.72
C ARG A 121 6.92 5.50 -8.00
N TYR A 122 7.48 4.57 -8.77
CA TYR A 122 8.14 3.35 -8.29
C TYR A 122 9.37 3.02 -9.15
N ALA A 123 10.08 1.96 -8.81
CA ALA A 123 11.36 1.57 -9.41
C ALA A 123 12.36 2.74 -9.39
N PHE A 124 12.67 3.26 -8.20
CA PHE A 124 13.52 4.45 -8.01
C PHE A 124 12.99 5.71 -8.74
N GLY A 125 11.66 5.78 -8.93
CA GLY A 125 11.01 6.90 -9.59
C GLY A 125 11.08 6.89 -11.12
N LEU A 126 11.62 5.82 -11.72
CA LEU A 126 11.71 5.61 -13.17
C LEU A 126 10.36 5.26 -13.79
N LEU A 127 9.51 4.57 -13.03
CA LEU A 127 8.20 4.13 -13.51
C LEU A 127 7.09 4.90 -12.80
N ARG A 128 6.01 5.15 -13.53
CA ARG A 128 4.82 5.85 -13.05
C ARG A 128 3.58 5.03 -13.40
N ARG A 129 2.69 4.87 -12.44
CA ARG A 129 1.36 4.32 -12.64
C ARG A 129 0.32 5.27 -12.08
N THR A 130 -0.61 5.70 -12.91
CA THR A 130 -1.74 6.54 -12.50
C THR A 130 -3.04 5.76 -12.62
N ILE A 131 -3.87 5.77 -11.58
CA ILE A 131 -5.16 5.08 -11.50
C ILE A 131 -6.24 6.08 -11.11
N PRO A 132 -7.27 6.29 -11.95
CA PRO A 132 -8.41 7.12 -11.57
C PRO A 132 -9.27 6.41 -10.51
N LEU A 133 -9.84 7.19 -9.59
CA LEU A 133 -10.74 6.68 -8.55
C LEU A 133 -12.17 6.61 -9.10
N GLU A 134 -12.51 5.50 -9.78
CA GLU A 134 -13.81 5.36 -10.49
C GLU A 134 -14.63 4.16 -10.02
N ALA A 135 -13.98 3.14 -9.45
CA ALA A 135 -14.63 1.92 -9.01
C ALA A 135 -14.62 1.79 -7.48
N PRO A 136 -15.60 1.08 -6.89
CA PRO A 136 -15.60 0.76 -5.47
C PRO A 136 -14.29 0.08 -5.05
N PRO A 137 -13.67 0.52 -3.94
CA PRO A 137 -12.42 -0.04 -3.46
C PRO A 137 -12.61 -1.46 -2.88
N GLU A 138 -11.61 -2.32 -3.05
CA GLU A 138 -11.52 -3.56 -2.28
C GLU A 138 -10.67 -3.34 -1.03
N LEU A 139 -11.18 -3.75 0.13
CA LEU A 139 -10.43 -3.72 1.39
C LEU A 139 -10.07 -5.14 1.80
N GLY A 140 -8.79 -5.39 2.04
CA GLY A 140 -8.30 -6.68 2.52
C GLY A 140 -7.19 -6.56 3.56
N ALA A 141 -6.67 -7.72 3.96
CA ALA A 141 -5.61 -7.82 4.95
C ALA A 141 -4.46 -8.65 4.39
N ARG A 142 -3.24 -8.30 4.83
CA ARG A 142 -2.08 -9.18 4.67
C ARG A 142 -1.93 -9.99 5.94
N ARG A 143 -1.90 -11.30 5.77
CA ARG A 143 -1.56 -12.26 6.82
C ARG A 143 -0.20 -12.85 6.48
N ASP A 144 0.63 -12.98 7.51
CA ASP A 144 1.92 -13.63 7.39
C ASP A 144 1.97 -14.78 8.38
N ARG A 145 2.62 -15.86 7.97
CA ARG A 145 2.71 -17.07 8.78
C ARG A 145 3.95 -16.94 9.64
N ARG A 146 3.78 -16.66 10.94
CA ARG A 146 4.90 -16.61 11.87
C ARG A 146 5.05 -17.98 12.54
N SER A 147 6.21 -18.59 12.37
CA SER A 147 6.61 -19.73 13.20
C SER A 147 7.10 -19.20 14.54
N ASN A 148 6.36 -19.47 15.60
CA ASN A 148 6.89 -19.31 16.95
C ASN A 148 7.65 -20.58 17.30
N VAL A 149 8.97 -20.45 17.50
CA VAL A 149 9.78 -21.53 18.07
C VAL A 149 9.51 -21.52 19.57
N HIS A 150 8.62 -22.38 20.05
CA HIS A 150 8.55 -22.72 21.46
C HIS A 150 9.37 -23.99 21.70
N ILE A 151 10.06 -24.05 22.84
CA ILE A 151 10.78 -25.23 23.33
C ILE A 151 9.71 -26.35 23.51
N GLY A 152 9.52 -27.18 22.48
CA GLY A 152 8.54 -28.28 22.49
C GLY A 152 7.68 -28.46 21.23
N GLY A 153 7.70 -27.57 20.23
CA GLY A 153 6.97 -27.82 18.96
C GLY A 153 6.82 -26.63 18.02
N TYR A 154 6.54 -26.92 16.74
CA TYR A 154 6.29 -25.94 15.68
C TYR A 154 4.80 -25.59 15.59
N ALA A 155 4.36 -24.53 16.28
CA ALA A 155 3.06 -23.93 16.04
C ALA A 155 3.23 -22.71 15.12
N ALA A 156 2.72 -22.80 13.90
CA ALA A 156 2.72 -21.70 12.94
C ALA A 156 1.38 -20.96 13.03
N GLU A 157 1.40 -19.68 13.42
CA GLU A 157 0.21 -18.84 13.55
C GLU A 157 0.13 -17.83 12.40
N ASP A 158 -1.06 -17.69 11.82
CA ASP A 158 -1.34 -16.67 10.80
C ASP A 158 -1.62 -15.33 11.48
N VAL A 159 -0.62 -14.46 11.49
CA VAL A 159 -0.71 -13.13 12.11
C VAL A 159 -1.08 -12.10 11.06
N LYS A 160 -2.05 -11.23 11.38
CA LYS A 160 -2.36 -10.06 10.54
C LYS A 160 -1.21 -9.06 10.62
N VAL A 161 -0.48 -8.88 9.53
CA VAL A 161 0.68 -7.97 9.44
C VAL A 161 0.36 -6.63 8.77
N GLY A 162 -0.86 -6.46 8.26
CA GLY A 162 -1.38 -5.16 7.85
C GLY A 162 -2.66 -5.22 7.03
N VAL A 163 -3.00 -4.09 6.42
CA VAL A 163 -4.20 -3.91 5.60
C VAL A 163 -3.83 -3.35 4.23
N TYR A 164 -4.71 -3.51 3.26
CA TYR A 164 -4.56 -2.88 1.97
C TYR A 164 -5.88 -2.36 1.43
N LEU A 165 -5.79 -1.31 0.62
CA LEU A 165 -6.84 -0.85 -0.28
C LEU A 165 -6.41 -1.17 -1.71
N ARG A 166 -7.26 -1.88 -2.44
CA ARG A 166 -7.10 -2.06 -3.89
C ARG A 166 -8.06 -1.11 -4.59
N VAL A 167 -7.50 -0.25 -5.41
CA VAL A 167 -8.24 0.70 -6.23
C VAL A 167 -8.10 0.28 -7.69
N ALA A 168 -9.21 0.25 -8.42
CA ALA A 168 -9.24 -0.06 -9.84
C ALA A 168 -9.83 1.12 -10.63
N GLY A 169 -9.32 1.32 -11.85
CA GLY A 169 -9.74 2.38 -12.75
C GLY A 169 -8.93 2.35 -14.05
N GLY A 170 -9.55 2.74 -15.17
CA GLY A 170 -8.88 2.76 -16.48
C GLY A 170 -8.26 1.40 -16.90
N GLY A 171 -8.92 0.29 -16.57
CA GLY A 171 -8.45 -1.08 -16.89
C GLY A 171 -7.24 -1.55 -16.06
N ARG A 172 -6.83 -0.80 -15.04
CA ARG A 172 -5.68 -1.11 -14.19
C ARG A 172 -6.09 -1.14 -12.72
N ALA A 173 -5.25 -1.72 -11.88
CA ALA A 173 -5.43 -1.71 -10.43
C ALA A 173 -4.11 -1.39 -9.72
N LEU A 174 -4.25 -0.83 -8.52
CA LEU A 174 -3.16 -0.54 -7.59
C LEU A 174 -3.54 -1.05 -6.19
N VAL A 175 -2.64 -1.81 -5.58
CA VAL A 175 -2.78 -2.33 -4.21
C VAL A 175 -1.89 -1.51 -3.28
N VAL A 176 -2.52 -0.61 -2.53
CA VAL A 176 -1.86 0.27 -1.56
C VAL A 176 -1.98 -0.35 -0.18
N GLY A 177 -0.86 -0.73 0.42
CA GLY A 177 -0.80 -1.38 1.72
C GLY A 177 -0.33 -0.45 2.85
N ALA A 178 -0.73 -0.76 4.09
CA ALA A 178 -0.16 -0.16 5.29
C ALA A 178 0.04 -1.22 6.38
N LYS A 179 1.12 -1.06 7.17
CA LYS A 179 1.43 -1.95 8.30
C LYS A 179 0.38 -1.88 9.41
N LYS A 180 -0.26 -0.71 9.58
CA LYS A 180 -1.34 -0.49 10.56
C LYS A 180 -2.66 -0.27 9.83
N GLY A 181 -3.74 -0.82 10.39
CA GLY A 181 -5.09 -0.60 9.89
C GLY A 181 -5.59 0.82 10.14
N THR A 182 -6.46 1.31 9.26
CA THR A 182 -7.19 2.59 9.42
C THR A 182 -8.46 2.44 10.24
N GLY A 183 -8.99 1.22 10.37
CA GLY A 183 -10.33 1.00 10.92
C GLY A 183 -11.46 1.24 9.91
N ALA A 184 -11.13 1.33 8.61
CA ALA A 184 -12.04 1.67 7.51
C ALA A 184 -13.46 1.12 7.60
N ARG A 185 -13.65 -0.18 7.92
CA ARG A 185 -15.01 -0.79 8.02
C ARG A 185 -15.86 -0.25 9.18
N GLY A 186 -15.24 0.37 10.18
CA GLY A 186 -15.92 1.06 11.25
C GLY A 186 -16.30 2.50 10.90
N HIS A 187 -15.79 3.03 9.78
CA HIS A 187 -15.98 4.41 9.35
C HIS A 187 -16.83 4.52 8.10
N TRP A 188 -16.64 3.59 7.18
CA TRP A 188 -17.23 3.65 5.85
C TRP A 188 -17.91 2.34 5.44
N GLU A 189 -18.90 2.50 4.60
CA GLU A 189 -19.58 1.48 3.80
C GLU A 189 -19.19 1.65 2.32
N GLY A 190 -19.38 0.60 1.52
CA GLY A 190 -19.04 0.60 0.08
C GLY A 190 -17.76 -0.19 -0.28
N PHE A 191 -17.04 -0.73 0.70
CA PHE A 191 -15.93 -1.65 0.44
C PHE A 191 -16.42 -3.02 -0.02
N THR A 192 -15.74 -3.58 -1.02
CA THR A 192 -15.80 -5.02 -1.27
C THR A 192 -14.73 -5.75 -0.46
N GLN A 193 -14.96 -7.03 -0.16
CA GLN A 193 -13.99 -7.84 0.58
C GLN A 193 -12.90 -8.35 -0.36
N GLY A 194 -11.68 -7.88 -0.13
CA GLY A 194 -10.49 -8.37 -0.81
C GLY A 194 -9.99 -9.72 -0.24
N GLY A 195 -9.47 -10.57 -1.11
CA GLY A 195 -8.81 -11.83 -0.72
C GLY A 195 -7.46 -11.63 -0.01
N PRO A 196 -6.89 -12.69 0.58
CA PRO A 196 -5.55 -12.61 1.17
C PRO A 196 -4.52 -12.30 0.09
N ARG A 197 -3.61 -11.36 0.37
CA ARG A 197 -2.49 -11.01 -0.52
C ARG A 197 -1.18 -11.10 0.21
N ARG A 198 -0.17 -11.69 -0.44
CA ARG A 198 1.21 -11.77 0.08
C ARG A 198 2.01 -10.48 -0.15
N PHE A 199 1.73 -9.78 -1.25
CA PHE A 199 2.45 -8.60 -1.67
C PHE A 199 1.50 -7.42 -1.93
N TRP A 200 2.03 -6.22 -1.77
CA TRP A 200 1.39 -4.94 -2.09
C TRP A 200 2.26 -4.23 -3.11
N ASP A 201 1.67 -3.40 -3.97
CA ASP A 201 2.44 -2.63 -4.95
C ASP A 201 3.29 -1.57 -4.24
N VAL A 202 2.72 -0.96 -3.19
CA VAL A 202 3.40 0.03 -2.35
C VAL A 202 2.96 -0.12 -0.90
N VAL A 203 3.89 0.11 0.04
CA VAL A 203 3.58 0.20 1.46
C VAL A 203 3.73 1.64 1.92
N VAL A 204 2.66 2.23 2.43
CA VAL A 204 2.58 3.64 2.83
C VAL A 204 2.18 3.77 4.31
N PRO A 205 2.38 4.95 4.91
CA PRO A 205 1.77 5.28 6.20
C PRO A 205 0.25 5.17 6.16
N ARG A 206 -0.38 4.91 7.32
CA ARG A 206 -1.84 4.74 7.42
C ARG A 206 -2.62 5.99 7.01
N GLU A 207 -2.01 7.15 7.17
CA GLU A 207 -2.53 8.46 6.82
C GLU A 207 -2.80 8.55 5.32
N ALA A 208 -1.95 7.92 4.50
CA ALA A 208 -2.16 7.83 3.05
C ALA A 208 -3.43 7.03 2.72
N LEU A 209 -3.67 5.92 3.43
CA LEU A 209 -4.91 5.13 3.21
C LEU A 209 -6.15 5.95 3.60
N VAL A 210 -6.13 6.68 4.71
CA VAL A 210 -7.25 7.54 5.10
C VAL A 210 -7.48 8.65 4.07
N ALA A 211 -6.43 9.26 3.52
CA ALA A 211 -6.60 10.26 2.46
C ALA A 211 -7.25 9.66 1.20
N ILE A 212 -6.91 8.42 0.85
CA ILE A 212 -7.57 7.68 -0.24
C ILE A 212 -9.03 7.40 0.08
N GLU A 213 -9.35 6.98 1.32
CA GLU A 213 -10.73 6.77 1.77
C GLU A 213 -11.57 8.04 1.61
N TRP A 214 -11.04 9.19 2.05
CA TRP A 214 -11.70 10.48 1.86
C TRP A 214 -11.92 10.83 0.39
N ALA A 215 -10.93 10.61 -0.48
CA ALA A 215 -11.08 10.87 -1.91
C ALA A 215 -12.10 9.93 -2.58
N LEU A 216 -12.23 8.69 -2.11
CA LEU A 216 -13.27 7.76 -2.56
C LEU A 216 -14.65 8.20 -2.08
N HIS A 217 -14.77 8.67 -0.85
CA HIS A 217 -16.01 9.25 -0.33
C HIS A 217 -16.44 10.49 -1.13
N GLU A 218 -15.51 11.38 -1.47
CA GLU A 218 -15.79 12.57 -2.30
C GLU A 218 -16.36 12.21 -3.68
N ARG A 219 -16.09 11.00 -4.16
CA ARG A 219 -16.64 10.46 -5.41
C ARG A 219 -17.90 9.62 -5.22
N GLY A 220 -18.46 9.60 -4.02
CA GLY A 220 -19.66 8.82 -3.67
C GLY A 220 -19.43 7.31 -3.62
N LEU A 221 -18.18 6.85 -3.73
CA LEU A 221 -17.83 5.42 -3.73
C LEU A 221 -17.80 4.83 -2.31
N LEU A 222 -17.64 5.70 -1.31
CA LEU A 222 -17.74 5.34 0.11
C LEU A 222 -18.78 6.22 0.80
N GLN A 223 -19.53 5.62 1.72
CA GLN A 223 -20.53 6.31 2.52
C GLN A 223 -20.18 6.20 4.00
N PRO A 224 -20.43 7.23 4.84
CA PRO A 224 -20.19 7.14 6.28
C PRO A 224 -21.08 6.08 6.89
N ARG A 225 -20.51 5.27 7.77
CA ARG A 225 -21.28 4.29 8.56
C ARG A 225 -21.97 5.01 9.72
N ALA A 226 -23.27 4.76 9.88
CA ALA A 226 -24.11 5.38 10.92
C ALA A 226 -23.72 4.97 12.34
#